data_AF-A0A8S2Y5Z5-F1
#
_entry.id   AF-A0A8S2Y5Z5-F1
#
_cell.length_a   1.000
_cell.length_b   1.000
_cell.length_c   1.000
_cell.angle_alpha   90.00
_cell.angle_beta   90.00
_cell.angle_gamma   90.00
#
_symmetry.space_group_name_H-M   'P 1'
#
loop_
_entity.id
_entity.type
_entity.pdbx_description
1 polymer ?
#
loop_
_entity_poly.entity_id
_entity_poly.type
_entity_poly.pdbx_seq_one_letter_code
_entity_poly.pdbx_strand_id
1 'polypeptide(L)' 'TQPARVTQPARVTQPAQITLPSPLWVSTGSMKIPRQLPTLTLLKLNKVIVTGGYTGGSNNGFTATCEIFDQSTGQWSPTA' A
#
# COMPACT_ATOMS: atom_id res chain seq x y z
N THR A 1 36.05 12.02 -38.49
CA THR A 1 36.59 12.72 -37.30
C THR A 1 35.60 13.80 -36.90
N GLN A 2 34.91 13.62 -35.77
CA GLN A 2 34.13 14.68 -35.12
C GLN A 2 35.05 15.42 -34.14
N PRO A 3 34.88 16.73 -33.94
CA PRO A 3 35.17 17.30 -32.63
C PRO A 3 33.96 18.02 -32.03
N ALA A 4 33.63 17.57 -30.82
CA ALA A 4 33.17 18.31 -29.65
C ALA A 4 32.01 19.32 -29.77
N ARG A 5 30.83 18.90 -29.32
CA ARG A 5 29.81 19.81 -28.77
C ARG A 5 30.23 20.20 -27.34
N VAL A 6 30.78 21.39 -27.21
CA VAL A 6 31.16 21.99 -25.92
C VAL A 6 29.88 22.37 -25.15
N THR A 7 29.64 21.62 -24.08
CA THR A 7 29.08 21.98 -22.77
C THR A 7 28.12 23.17 -22.70
N GLN A 8 26.84 22.89 -22.44
CA GLN A 8 25.95 23.86 -21.81
C GLN A 8 26.26 23.89 -20.31
N PRO A 9 26.51 25.06 -19.70
CA PRO A 9 26.77 25.15 -18.27
C PRO A 9 25.52 24.78 -17.48
N ALA A 10 25.72 24.10 -16.35
CA ALA A 10 24.67 23.70 -15.43
C ALA A 10 23.79 24.90 -15.05
N ARG A 11 22.51 24.87 -15.46
CA ARG A 11 21.49 25.73 -14.84
C ARG A 11 20.85 24.95 -13.70
N VAL A 12 21.45 25.04 -12.51
CA VAL A 12 20.77 24.65 -11.27
C VAL A 12 19.72 25.72 -10.99
N THR A 13 18.45 25.46 -11.29
CA THR A 13 17.35 26.36 -10.88
C THR A 13 15.98 25.68 -10.77
N GLN A 14 15.94 24.38 -10.49
CA GLN A 14 14.72 23.76 -9.97
C GLN A 14 15.10 23.00 -8.70
N PRO A 15 14.39 23.20 -7.57
CA PRO A 15 14.46 22.21 -6.51
C PRO A 15 14.09 20.86 -7.13
N ALA A 16 14.80 19.79 -6.78
CA ALA A 16 14.51 18.45 -7.28
C ALA A 16 13.06 18.08 -6.94
N GLN A 17 12.14 18.26 -7.89
CA GLN A 17 10.78 17.80 -7.74
C GLN A 17 10.78 16.30 -8.00
N ILE A 18 10.71 15.51 -6.92
CA ILE A 18 10.34 14.10 -7.01
C ILE A 18 8.89 14.08 -7.49
N THR A 19 8.70 13.88 -8.79
CA THR A 19 7.37 13.69 -9.36
C THR A 19 6.97 12.26 -9.06
N LEU A 20 6.22 12.06 -7.97
CA LEU A 20 5.58 10.78 -7.70
C LEU A 20 4.47 10.59 -8.75
N PRO A 21 4.35 9.42 -9.39
CA PRO A 21 3.21 9.14 -10.26
C PRO A 21 1.93 9.26 -9.43
N SER A 22 0.99 10.09 -9.88
CA SER A 22 -0.37 10.14 -9.33
C SER A 22 -1.15 8.91 -9.80
N PRO A 23 -2.05 8.33 -8.98
CA PRO A 23 -2.50 8.80 -7.67
C PRO A 23 -1.61 8.32 -6.51
N LEU A 24 -1.51 9.15 -5.46
CA LEU A 24 -0.80 8.82 -4.21
C LEU A 24 -1.51 7.73 -3.39
N TRP A 25 -2.78 7.47 -3.69
CA TRP A 25 -3.61 6.46 -3.05
C TRP A 25 -4.33 5.63 -4.10
N VAL A 26 -4.32 4.31 -3.91
CA VAL A 26 -5.01 3.36 -4.78
C VAL A 26 -6.02 2.58 -3.94
N SER A 27 -7.26 2.53 -4.41
CA SER A 27 -8.29 1.71 -3.77
C SER A 27 -7.92 0.24 -3.86
N THR A 28 -8.10 -0.48 -2.75
CA THR A 28 -7.97 -1.94 -2.71
C THR A 28 -9.35 -2.58 -2.71
N GLY A 29 -9.39 -3.90 -2.86
CA GLY A 29 -10.60 -4.68 -2.61
C GLY A 29 -11.08 -4.55 -1.17
N SER A 30 -12.35 -4.86 -0.93
CA SER A 30 -12.90 -4.88 0.42
C SER A 30 -12.46 -6.13 1.19
N MET A 31 -12.22 -5.98 2.49
CA MET A 31 -12.15 -7.13 3.40
C MET A 31 -13.50 -7.84 3.44
N LYS A 32 -13.49 -9.16 3.66
CA LYS A 32 -14.72 -9.93 3.84
C LYS A 32 -15.37 -9.67 5.20
N ILE A 33 -14.56 -9.42 6.23
CA ILE A 33 -15.04 -9.08 7.55
C ILE A 33 -14.70 -7.61 7.81
N PRO A 34 -15.69 -6.73 8.10
CA PRO A 34 -15.42 -5.36 8.49
C PRO A 34 -14.68 -5.36 9.83
N ARG A 35 -13.64 -4.53 9.96
CA ARG A 35 -12.79 -4.49 11.16
C ARG A 35 -12.48 -3.05 11.56
N GLN A 36 -12.57 -2.80 12.85
CA GLN A 36 -12.05 -1.62 13.54
C GLN A 36 -10.97 -2.07 14.51
N LEU A 37 -9.94 -1.24 14.71
CA LEU A 37 -8.81 -1.56 15.58
C LEU A 37 -8.18 -2.96 15.32
N PRO A 38 -7.99 -3.42 14.07
CA PRO A 38 -7.30 -4.67 13.82
C PRO A 38 -5.80 -4.52 14.01
N THR A 39 -5.08 -5.65 14.10
CA THR A 39 -3.62 -5.65 14.00
C THR A 39 -3.21 -5.96 12.57
N LEU A 40 -2.31 -5.15 11.99
CA LEU A 40 -1.74 -5.33 10.66
C LEU A 40 -0.26 -5.67 10.77
N THR A 41 0.19 -6.70 10.05
CA THR A 41 1.60 -7.09 9.98
C THR A 41 2.03 -7.19 8.53
N LEU A 42 3.07 -6.43 8.15
CA LEU A 42 3.69 -6.51 6.85
C LEU A 42 4.50 -7.81 6.73
N LEU A 43 4.24 -8.56 5.67
CA LEU A 43 4.96 -9.77 5.33
C LEU A 43 5.91 -9.51 4.16
N LYS A 44 6.79 -10.48 3.88
CA LYS A 44 7.59 -10.49 2.65
C LYS A 44 6.68 -10.61 1.41
N LEU A 45 7.24 -10.30 0.25
CA LEU A 45 6.56 -10.45 -1.05
C LEU A 45 5.29 -9.59 -1.18
N ASN A 46 5.31 -8.37 -0.63
CA ASN A 46 4.22 -7.39 -0.78
C ASN A 46 2.86 -7.88 -0.29
N LYS A 47 2.85 -8.64 0.81
CA LYS A 47 1.63 -9.11 1.47
C LYS A 47 1.49 -8.50 2.85
N VAL A 48 0.25 -8.33 3.31
CA VAL A 48 -0.06 -7.85 4.67
C VAL A 48 -1.07 -8.81 5.28
N ILE A 49 -0.82 -9.30 6.50
CA ILE A 49 -1.83 -10.04 7.26
C ILE A 49 -2.56 -9.09 8.20
N VAL A 50 -3.88 -9.22 8.26
CA VAL A 50 -4.74 -8.55 9.23
C VAL A 50 -5.33 -9.59 10.17
N THR A 51 -5.29 -9.33 11.47
CA THR A 51 -5.83 -10.23 12.49
C THR A 51 -6.77 -9.47 13.44
N GLY A 52 -7.85 -10.17 13.83
CA GLY A 52 -8.77 -9.69 14.84
C GLY A 52 -9.49 -8.39 14.50
N GLY A 53 -9.80 -7.60 15.53
CA GLY A 53 -10.52 -6.34 15.44
C GLY A 53 -12.00 -6.46 15.82
N TYR A 54 -12.65 -5.31 15.85
CA TYR A 54 -14.05 -5.13 16.20
C TYR A 54 -14.90 -4.92 14.94
N THR A 55 -15.90 -5.76 14.72
CA THR A 55 -16.79 -5.78 13.56
C THR A 55 -18.04 -4.91 13.74
N GLY A 56 -18.28 -4.36 14.93
CA GLY A 56 -19.54 -3.71 15.28
C GLY A 56 -20.65 -4.70 15.67
N GLY A 57 -21.56 -4.29 16.56
CA GLY A 57 -22.74 -5.06 16.98
C GLY A 57 -22.97 -5.09 18.49
N SER A 58 -24.17 -5.50 18.93
CA SER A 58 -24.60 -5.45 20.34
C SER A 58 -24.06 -6.58 21.23
N ASN A 59 -23.42 -7.61 20.67
CA ASN A 59 -22.94 -8.78 21.41
C ASN A 59 -21.47 -9.07 21.12
N ASN A 60 -20.57 -8.38 21.83
CA ASN A 60 -19.14 -8.67 21.85
C ASN A 60 -18.54 -8.82 20.43
N GLY A 61 -18.72 -7.78 19.61
CA GLY A 61 -18.41 -7.76 18.17
C GLY A 61 -16.93 -7.86 17.82
N PHE A 62 -16.12 -8.64 18.53
CA PHE A 62 -14.76 -8.96 18.15
C PHE A 62 -14.74 -10.18 17.24
N THR A 63 -13.83 -10.18 16.28
CA THR A 63 -13.60 -11.34 15.42
C THR A 63 -12.27 -12.01 15.78
N ALA A 64 -12.23 -13.34 15.69
CA ALA A 64 -11.00 -14.14 15.80
C ALA A 64 -10.44 -14.53 14.43
N THR A 65 -10.97 -13.96 13.34
CA THR A 65 -10.57 -14.29 11.97
C THR A 65 -9.36 -13.47 11.52
N CYS A 66 -8.74 -13.92 10.43
CA CYS A 66 -7.62 -13.26 9.78
C CYS A 66 -7.77 -13.29 8.26
N GLU A 67 -7.23 -12.25 7.62
CA GLU A 67 -7.24 -12.09 6.16
C GLU A 67 -5.85 -11.64 5.70
N ILE A 68 -5.50 -11.93 4.46
CA ILE A 68 -4.25 -11.54 3.82
C ILE A 68 -4.56 -10.63 2.63
N PHE A 69 -3.86 -9.50 2.57
CA PHE A 69 -3.81 -8.63 1.40
C PHE A 69 -2.65 -9.02 0.51
N ASP A 70 -2.90 -9.08 -0.80
CA ASP A 70 -1.88 -9.27 -1.83
C ASP A 70 -1.79 -8.03 -2.72
N GLN A 71 -0.68 -7.30 -2.66
CA GLN A 71 -0.49 -6.08 -3.45
C GLN A 71 -0.48 -6.32 -4.97
N SER A 72 -0.14 -7.53 -5.43
CA SER A 72 -0.12 -7.84 -6.87
C SER A 72 -1.53 -7.89 -7.47
N THR A 73 -2.53 -8.23 -6.65
CA THR A 73 -3.94 -8.31 -7.06
C THR A 73 -4.79 -7.17 -6.51
N GLY A 74 -4.30 -6.50 -5.46
CA GLY A 74 -5.05 -5.50 -4.72
C GLY A 74 -6.22 -6.09 -3.93
N GLN A 75 -6.23 -7.39 -3.64
CA GLN A 75 -7.37 -8.09 -3.01
C GLN A 75 -7.05 -8.61 -1.60
N TRP A 76 -8.11 -8.77 -0.80
CA TRP A 76 -8.08 -9.46 0.49
C TRP A 76 -8.63 -10.88 0.36
N SER A 77 -8.07 -11.82 1.12
CA SER A 77 -8.52 -13.22 1.19
C SER A 77 -8.44 -13.75 2.61
N PRO A 78 -9.44 -14.53 3.10
CA PRO A 78 -9.34 -15.23 4.36
C PRO A 78 -8.12 -16.14 4.41
N THR A 79 -7.45 -16.20 5.54
CA THR A 79 -6.47 -17.24 5.81
C THR A 79 -7.19 -18.39 6.51
N ALA A 80 -7.04 -19.60 5.97
CA ALA A 80 -7.58 -20.82 6.58
C ALA A 80 -6.79 -21.24 7.82
#